data_AF-A0A7L4I2S9-F1
#
_entry.id   AF-A0A7L4I2S9-F1
#
_cell.length_a   1.000
_cell.length_b   1.000
_cell.length_c   1.000
_cell.angle_alpha   90.00
_cell.angle_beta   90.00
_cell.angle_gamma   90.00
#
_symmetry.space_group_name_H-M   'P 1'
#
loop_
_entity.id
_entity.type
_entity.pdbx_description
1 polymer ?
#
loop_
_entity_poly.entity_id
_entity_poly.type
_entity_poly.pdbx_seq_one_letter_code
_entity_poly.pdbx_strand_id
1 'polypeptide(L)'
;CAGRVEAKLRGRWGAVADDSWDTEDAEVVCQQLGCGSAAGAYSASTHFGKGDGPISLALIDCQGDEAALWDCEIRGWGPYVGIHDFDTAVVCQGRSRAVRGPHAGPGTSLPPPHRRPPPKNTLSLAAFTGFRLADNSSGCAGRVEAEAGGTWGSLCATGWDLPDAHVLCHHLGCG
;
A
#
# COMPACT_ATOMS: atom_id res chain seq x y z
N CYS A 1 13.59 4.00 17.03
CA CYS A 1 12.80 3.27 16.04
C CYS A 1 12.56 4.20 14.87
N ALA A 2 13.46 4.24 13.89
CA ALA A 2 13.36 5.14 12.74
C ALA A 2 14.18 4.59 11.56
N GLY A 3 13.72 4.84 10.34
CA GLY A 3 14.42 4.43 9.11
C GLY A 3 13.50 4.34 7.90
N ARG A 4 14.11 4.02 6.74
CA ARG A 4 13.40 3.64 5.51
C ARG A 4 12.56 2.38 5.75
N VAL A 5 11.36 2.37 5.19
CA VAL A 5 10.44 1.22 5.26
C VAL A 5 10.76 0.26 4.12
N GLU A 6 10.95 -1.00 4.48
CA GLU A 6 11.14 -2.10 3.52
C GLU A 6 10.19 -3.24 3.88
N ALA A 7 9.62 -3.87 2.86
CA ALA A 7 8.70 -4.99 3.01
C ALA A 7 9.31 -6.26 2.40
N LYS A 8 9.03 -7.41 3.03
CA LYS A 8 9.51 -8.71 2.54
C LYS A 8 8.39 -9.46 1.82
N LEU A 9 8.42 -9.46 0.49
CA LEU A 9 7.46 -10.18 -0.34
C LEU A 9 8.11 -11.40 -0.98
N ARG A 10 7.49 -12.58 -0.83
CA ARG A 10 7.98 -13.86 -1.40
C ARG A 10 9.46 -14.14 -1.10
N GLY A 11 9.91 -13.80 0.11
CA GLY A 11 11.27 -14.05 0.56
C GLY A 11 12.30 -12.99 0.19
N ARG A 12 11.93 -11.96 -0.59
CA ARG A 12 12.82 -10.87 -1.02
C ARG A 12 12.43 -9.57 -0.35
N TRP A 13 13.42 -8.79 0.07
CA TRP A 13 13.22 -7.44 0.58
C TRP A 13 13.16 -6.44 -0.57
N GLY A 14 12.35 -5.42 -0.41
CA GLY A 14 12.34 -4.26 -1.30
C GLY A 14 11.73 -3.05 -0.61
N ALA A 15 11.92 -1.90 -1.23
CA ALA A 15 11.42 -0.63 -0.71
C ALA A 15 9.90 -0.58 -0.70
N VAL A 16 9.36 0.23 0.20
CA VAL A 16 7.98 0.70 0.14
C VAL A 16 7.99 2.09 -0.48
N ALA A 17 7.18 2.32 -1.51
CA ALA A 17 7.19 3.57 -2.26
C ALA A 17 5.79 4.20 -2.36
N ASP A 18 5.64 5.43 -1.90
CA ASP A 18 4.35 6.09 -1.84
C ASP A 18 4.53 7.62 -1.87
N ASP A 19 3.83 8.27 -2.79
CA ASP A 19 3.84 9.72 -2.95
C ASP A 19 2.86 10.44 -2.02
N SER A 20 1.88 9.71 -1.47
CA SER A 20 0.92 10.15 -0.46
C SER A 20 1.25 9.73 0.98
N TRP A 21 2.41 9.10 1.20
CA TRP A 21 2.83 8.57 2.51
C TRP A 21 2.61 9.55 3.67
N ASP A 22 1.77 9.16 4.64
CA ASP A 22 1.37 10.02 5.74
C ASP A 22 1.53 9.39 7.14
N THR A 23 1.06 10.12 8.15
CA THR A 23 1.19 9.73 9.55
C THR A 23 0.37 8.50 9.91
N GLU A 24 -0.71 8.24 9.20
CA GLU A 24 -1.63 7.13 9.39
C GLU A 24 -0.95 5.85 8.90
N ASP A 25 -0.30 5.89 7.73
CA ASP A 25 0.55 4.81 7.26
C ASP A 25 1.71 4.53 8.23
N ALA A 26 2.37 5.59 8.70
CA ALA A 26 3.47 5.47 9.66
C ALA A 26 3.01 4.90 11.00
N GLU A 27 1.79 5.18 11.45
CA GLU A 27 1.21 4.64 12.70
C GLU A 27 1.12 3.11 12.59
N VAL A 28 0.58 2.60 11.49
CA VAL A 28 0.47 1.16 11.24
C VAL A 28 1.86 0.51 11.28
N VAL A 29 2.85 1.08 10.60
CA VAL A 29 4.24 0.56 10.62
C VAL A 29 4.81 0.56 12.03
N CYS A 30 4.68 1.67 12.76
CA CYS A 30 5.24 1.82 14.10
C CYS A 30 4.58 0.86 15.11
N GLN A 31 3.27 0.65 15.00
CA GLN A 31 2.53 -0.32 15.81
C GLN A 31 2.92 -1.76 15.46
N GLN A 32 2.96 -2.08 14.16
CA GLN A 32 3.33 -3.41 13.65
C GLN A 32 4.75 -3.82 14.09
N LEU A 33 5.70 -2.88 14.13
CA LEU A 33 7.06 -3.10 14.62
C LEU A 33 7.18 -3.07 16.15
N GLY A 34 6.09 -2.78 16.87
CA GLY A 34 6.08 -2.68 18.33
C GLY A 34 6.87 -1.49 18.87
N CYS A 35 7.01 -0.43 18.08
CA CYS A 35 7.83 0.75 18.36
C CYS A 35 7.03 1.92 18.97
N GLY A 36 5.77 1.71 19.33
CA GLY A 36 4.86 2.76 19.81
C GLY A 36 4.20 3.50 18.66
N SER A 37 3.73 4.73 18.89
CA SER A 37 3.08 5.54 17.87
C SER A 37 4.07 6.23 16.94
N ALA A 38 3.58 6.65 15.77
CA ALA A 38 4.29 7.46 14.82
C ALA A 38 4.61 8.84 15.42
N ALA A 39 5.86 9.28 15.21
CA ALA A 39 6.29 10.65 15.43
C ALA A 39 6.35 11.43 14.10
N GLY A 40 6.48 10.73 12.97
CA GLY A 40 6.43 11.34 11.66
C GLY A 40 6.59 10.33 10.52
N ALA A 41 6.10 10.75 9.36
CA ALA A 41 6.16 10.09 8.07
C ALA A 41 6.96 10.96 7.11
N TYR A 42 7.87 10.34 6.34
CA TYR A 42 8.83 11.08 5.53
C TYR A 42 9.12 10.36 4.22
N SER A 43 9.54 11.12 3.21
CA SER A 43 10.28 10.54 2.09
C SER A 43 11.66 10.07 2.57
N ALA A 44 12.01 8.82 2.29
CA ALA A 44 13.32 8.27 2.58
C ALA A 44 14.42 8.99 1.79
N SER A 45 14.12 9.44 0.57
CA SER A 45 15.09 10.10 -0.30
C SER A 45 15.71 11.36 0.31
N THR A 46 14.97 12.08 1.17
CA THR A 46 15.40 13.32 1.82
C THR A 46 16.01 13.10 3.20
N HIS A 47 15.62 12.04 3.93
CA HIS A 47 15.97 11.86 5.34
C HIS A 47 16.84 10.63 5.66
N PHE A 48 16.73 9.55 4.88
CA PHE A 48 17.35 8.25 5.22
C PHE A 48 18.13 7.61 4.06
N GLY A 49 18.14 8.25 2.89
CA GLY A 49 18.74 7.75 1.68
C GLY A 49 17.81 6.80 0.91
N LYS A 50 17.97 6.85 -0.42
CA LYS A 50 17.24 5.99 -1.36
C LYS A 50 17.61 4.52 -1.11
N GLY A 51 16.65 3.62 -1.31
CA GLY A 51 16.94 2.21 -1.41
C GLY A 51 17.69 1.88 -2.70
N ASP A 52 18.26 0.68 -2.73
CA ASP A 52 18.80 0.07 -3.93
C ASP A 52 18.14 -1.31 -4.06
N GLY A 53 17.27 -1.49 -5.06
CA GLY A 53 16.61 -2.77 -5.29
C GLY A 53 15.17 -2.67 -5.79
N PRO A 54 14.39 -3.76 -5.69
CA PRO A 54 13.00 -3.73 -6.13
C PRO A 54 12.13 -2.92 -5.15
N ILE A 55 11.04 -2.36 -5.66
CA ILE A 55 9.94 -1.85 -4.84
C ILE A 55 8.99 -3.02 -4.57
N SER A 56 8.73 -3.32 -3.30
CA SER A 56 7.89 -4.45 -2.88
C SER A 56 6.43 -4.07 -2.69
N LEU A 57 6.15 -2.87 -2.18
CA LEU A 57 4.81 -2.33 -2.01
C LEU A 57 4.79 -0.87 -2.48
N ALA A 58 3.68 -0.45 -3.07
CA ALA A 58 3.46 0.93 -3.46
C ALA A 58 1.98 1.34 -3.35
N LEU A 59 1.74 2.65 -3.25
CA LEU A 59 0.40 3.25 -3.18
C LEU A 59 -0.42 2.61 -2.05
N ILE A 60 0.02 2.89 -0.83
CA ILE A 60 -0.56 2.40 0.41
C ILE A 60 -1.48 3.49 0.93
N ASP A 61 -2.66 3.08 1.38
CA ASP A 61 -3.64 4.00 1.98
C ASP A 61 -4.17 3.31 3.24
N CYS A 62 -3.53 3.62 4.37
CA CYS A 62 -3.94 3.16 5.68
C CYS A 62 -4.90 4.15 6.35
N GLN A 63 -5.82 3.63 7.15
CA GLN A 63 -6.66 4.43 8.04
C GLN A 63 -5.99 4.68 9.40
N GLY A 64 -4.92 3.94 9.72
CA GLY A 64 -4.13 4.08 10.94
C GLY A 64 -4.53 3.09 12.05
N ASP A 65 -5.57 2.28 11.85
CA ASP A 65 -6.05 1.28 12.81
C ASP A 65 -5.82 -0.17 12.36
N GLU A 66 -5.16 -0.36 11.22
CA GLU A 66 -4.75 -1.65 10.70
C GLU A 66 -3.70 -2.33 11.60
N ALA A 67 -3.72 -3.66 11.64
CA ALA A 67 -2.76 -4.44 12.44
C ALA A 67 -1.37 -4.53 11.79
N ALA A 68 -1.32 -4.40 10.46
CA ALA A 68 -0.11 -4.46 9.68
C ALA A 68 -0.29 -3.72 8.36
N LEU A 69 0.83 -3.30 7.76
CA LEU A 69 0.86 -2.54 6.52
C LEU A 69 0.16 -3.26 5.36
N TRP A 70 0.21 -4.60 5.32
CA TRP A 70 -0.47 -5.41 4.30
C TRP A 70 -1.99 -5.56 4.49
N ASP A 71 -2.54 -5.05 5.59
CA ASP A 71 -3.98 -5.01 5.84
C ASP A 71 -4.60 -3.68 5.34
N CYS A 72 -3.78 -2.69 5.00
CA CYS A 72 -4.22 -1.43 4.39
C CYS A 72 -4.64 -1.64 2.93
N GLU A 73 -5.25 -0.62 2.32
CA GLU A 73 -5.46 -0.64 0.88
C GLU A 73 -4.09 -0.50 0.19
N ILE A 74 -3.71 -1.50 -0.61
CA ILE A 74 -2.45 -1.49 -1.36
C ILE A 74 -2.77 -1.69 -2.83
N ARG A 75 -2.39 -0.70 -3.65
CA ARG A 75 -2.61 -0.76 -5.10
C ARG A 75 -1.41 -1.32 -5.86
N GLY A 76 -0.19 -1.19 -5.32
CA GLY A 76 1.04 -1.68 -5.94
C GLY A 76 1.69 -2.84 -5.19
N TRP A 77 1.47 -4.08 -5.64
CA TRP A 77 2.18 -5.26 -5.11
C TRP A 77 3.34 -5.66 -6.02
N GLY A 78 4.58 -5.50 -5.56
CA GLY A 78 5.79 -5.76 -6.33
C GLY A 78 6.16 -7.23 -6.55
N PRO A 79 7.40 -7.51 -7.00
CA PRO A 79 8.50 -6.55 -7.19
C PRO A 79 8.44 -5.80 -8.52
N TYR A 80 8.62 -4.47 -8.48
CA TYR A 80 8.81 -3.64 -9.68
C TYR A 80 10.16 -2.91 -9.66
N VAL A 81 10.69 -2.61 -10.85
CA VAL A 81 11.84 -1.70 -11.02
C VAL A 81 11.28 -0.30 -11.15
N GLY A 82 11.47 0.55 -10.15
CA GLY A 82 10.89 1.89 -10.10
C GLY A 82 11.89 2.92 -9.59
N ILE A 83 11.39 4.15 -9.43
CA ILE A 83 12.19 5.30 -9.00
C ILE A 83 12.14 5.37 -7.47
N HIS A 84 13.30 5.31 -6.82
CA HIS A 84 13.45 5.37 -5.36
C HIS A 84 13.27 6.79 -4.75
N ASP A 85 12.73 7.74 -5.51
CA ASP A 85 12.44 9.10 -5.04
C ASP A 85 11.26 9.11 -4.07
N PHE A 86 10.36 8.14 -4.23
CA PHE A 86 9.17 7.95 -3.42
C PHE A 86 9.32 6.87 -2.34
N ASP A 87 10.52 6.33 -2.15
CA ASP A 87 10.78 5.43 -1.02
C ASP A 87 10.36 6.11 0.28
N THR A 88 9.68 5.38 1.16
CA THR A 88 9.10 5.94 2.38
C THR A 88 9.94 5.64 3.62
N ALA A 89 9.83 6.49 4.62
CA ALA A 89 10.52 6.37 5.90
C ALA A 89 9.61 6.77 7.06
N VAL A 90 9.88 6.20 8.22
CA VAL A 90 9.14 6.47 9.45
C VAL A 90 10.08 6.86 10.57
N VAL A 91 9.59 7.72 11.46
CA VAL A 91 10.14 7.94 12.78
C VAL A 91 9.05 7.60 13.78
N CYS A 92 9.30 6.62 14.64
CA CYS A 92 8.40 6.26 15.73
C CYS A 92 8.89 6.92 17.03
N GLN A 93 7.95 7.19 17.95
CA GLN A 93 8.26 7.73 19.27
C GLN A 93 9.15 6.79 20.11
N GLY A 94 9.22 5.51 19.73
CA GLY A 94 9.88 4.48 20.49
C GLY A 94 9.02 4.06 21.67
N ARG A 95 9.13 2.78 22.07
CA ARG A 95 8.64 2.40 23.39
C ARG A 95 9.51 3.09 24.41
N SER A 96 9.08 4.25 24.87
CA SER A 96 9.42 4.70 26.21
C SER A 96 8.98 3.57 27.12
N ARG A 97 9.92 2.69 27.54
CA ARG A 97 9.79 2.10 28.87
C ARG A 97 9.77 3.32 29.77
N ALA A 98 8.58 3.81 30.08
CA ALA A 98 8.37 4.50 31.32
C ALA A 98 8.88 3.53 32.38
N VAL A 99 10.15 3.69 32.76
CA VAL A 99 10.67 3.15 33.99
C VAL A 99 9.79 3.83 35.03
N ARG A 100 8.74 3.11 35.46
CA ARG A 100 7.92 3.51 36.59
C ARG A 100 8.87 3.54 37.78
N GLY A 101 9.39 4.73 38.11
CA GLY A 101 9.73 5.07 39.49
C GLY A 101 8.46 5.05 40.34
N PRO A 102 8.57 4.75 41.64
CA PRO A 102 7.66 3.82 42.29
C PRO A 102 6.48 4.54 42.95
N HIS A 103 5.35 4.69 42.26
CA HIS A 103 4.06 4.80 42.93
C HIS A 103 3.00 3.99 42.19
N ALA A 104 2.39 3.09 42.97
CA ALA A 104 1.47 2.06 42.54
C ALA A 104 0.13 2.64 42.05
N GLY A 105 -0.40 2.04 40.99
CA GLY A 105 -1.79 2.12 40.56
C GLY A 105 -2.13 0.89 39.70
N PRO A 106 -3.26 0.21 39.93
CA PRO A 106 -3.51 -1.11 39.36
C PRO A 106 -3.74 -1.02 37.85
N GLY A 107 -3.17 -1.99 37.13
CA GLY A 107 -3.22 -2.06 35.68
C GLY A 107 -4.63 -2.31 35.16
N THR A 108 -5.06 -1.48 34.22
CA THR A 108 -6.13 -1.80 33.30
C THR A 108 -5.55 -2.61 32.14
N SER A 109 -5.94 -3.88 32.08
CA SER A 109 -5.76 -4.73 30.92
C SER A 109 -6.45 -4.09 29.71
N LEU A 110 -5.71 -3.79 28.64
CA LEU A 110 -6.32 -3.45 27.36
C LEU A 110 -7.19 -4.62 26.88
N PRO A 111 -8.44 -4.38 26.41
CA PRO A 111 -9.25 -5.42 25.80
C PRO A 111 -8.63 -5.87 24.46
N PRO A 112 -8.86 -7.12 24.03
CA PRO A 112 -8.39 -7.60 22.74
C PRO A 112 -9.04 -6.82 21.59
N PRO A 113 -8.34 -6.63 20.45
CA PRO A 113 -8.87 -5.90 19.31
C PRO A 113 -10.10 -6.62 18.74
N HIS A 114 -11.22 -5.91 18.69
CA HIS A 114 -12.42 -6.38 18.03
C HIS A 114 -12.22 -6.33 16.51
N ARG A 115 -12.31 -7.48 15.85
CA ARG A 115 -12.35 -7.58 14.39
C ARG A 115 -13.57 -6.82 13.87
N ARG A 116 -13.38 -5.67 13.22
CA ARG A 116 -14.44 -5.03 12.43
C ARG A 116 -14.65 -5.81 11.13
N PRO A 117 -15.91 -5.95 10.68
CA PRO A 117 -16.18 -6.46 9.34
C PRO A 117 -15.73 -5.42 8.28
N PRO A 118 -15.34 -5.87 7.08
CA PRO A 118 -14.86 -4.98 6.03
C PRO A 118 -15.93 -3.97 5.61
N PRO A 119 -15.54 -2.75 5.16
CA PRO A 119 -16.47 -1.75 4.69
C PRO A 119 -17.20 -2.23 3.42
N LYS A 120 -18.51 -1.99 3.38
CA LYS A 120 -19.47 -2.50 2.37
C LYS A 120 -19.37 -1.85 0.98
N ASN A 121 -18.28 -1.14 0.68
CA ASN A 121 -18.13 -0.37 -0.56
C ASN A 121 -16.95 -0.84 -1.42
N THR A 122 -16.51 -2.09 -1.26
CA THR A 122 -15.69 -2.74 -2.27
C THR A 122 -16.56 -2.95 -3.51
N LEU A 123 -16.35 -2.18 -4.57
CA LEU A 123 -16.84 -2.53 -5.91
C LEU A 123 -16.23 -3.89 -6.25
N SER A 124 -17.04 -4.93 -6.13
CA SER A 124 -16.60 -6.29 -6.36
C SER A 124 -16.17 -6.43 -7.81
N LEU A 125 -14.98 -7.01 -8.05
CA LEU A 125 -14.56 -7.51 -9.36
C LEU A 125 -15.61 -8.47 -9.99
N ALA A 126 -16.64 -8.89 -9.26
CA ALA A 126 -17.77 -9.68 -9.75
C ALA A 126 -18.72 -8.96 -10.73
N ALA A 127 -18.55 -7.66 -11.01
CA ALA A 127 -19.39 -6.95 -11.96
C ALA A 127 -18.88 -7.02 -13.42
N PHE A 128 -17.57 -7.22 -13.61
CA PHE A 128 -16.95 -7.24 -14.93
C PHE A 128 -16.59 -8.66 -15.35
N THR A 129 -17.05 -9.06 -16.55
CA THR A 129 -16.88 -10.43 -17.07
C THR A 129 -15.71 -10.57 -18.04
N GLY A 130 -15.11 -9.46 -18.47
CA GLY A 130 -13.92 -9.47 -19.32
C GLY A 130 -13.41 -8.06 -19.68
N PHE A 131 -12.16 -8.00 -20.14
CA PHE A 131 -11.51 -6.79 -20.66
C PHE A 131 -11.01 -7.03 -22.08
N ARG A 132 -10.98 -5.99 -22.92
CA ARG A 132 -10.39 -6.05 -24.27
C ARG A 132 -9.83 -4.71 -24.70
N LEU A 133 -8.94 -4.75 -25.70
CA LEU A 133 -8.49 -3.58 -26.45
C LEU A 133 -9.29 -3.49 -27.75
N ALA A 134 -10.17 -2.52 -27.84
CA ALA A 134 -10.90 -2.17 -29.06
C ALA A 134 -10.02 -1.36 -30.02
N ASP A 135 -10.37 -1.35 -31.31
CA ASP A 135 -9.62 -0.74 -32.40
C ASP A 135 -8.25 -1.42 -32.65
N ASN A 136 -8.31 -2.54 -33.37
CA ASN A 136 -7.22 -3.49 -33.62
C ASN A 136 -6.01 -2.88 -34.36
N SER A 137 -4.95 -2.57 -33.64
CA SER A 137 -3.65 -2.23 -34.25
C SER A 137 -2.53 -3.24 -33.97
N SER A 138 -2.64 -4.09 -32.94
CA SER A 138 -1.60 -5.10 -32.64
C SER A 138 -2.03 -6.23 -31.68
N GLY A 139 -3.28 -6.26 -31.23
CA GLY A 139 -3.71 -7.12 -30.12
C GLY A 139 -3.25 -6.65 -28.74
N CYS A 140 -2.25 -5.75 -28.67
CA CYS A 140 -1.68 -5.18 -27.44
C CYS A 140 -1.68 -3.65 -27.41
N ALA A 141 -2.43 -3.04 -28.31
CA ALA A 141 -2.70 -1.61 -28.30
C ALA A 141 -4.12 -1.35 -28.79
N GLY A 142 -4.83 -0.46 -28.09
CA GLY A 142 -6.20 -0.09 -28.41
C GLY A 142 -6.90 0.67 -27.30
N ARG A 143 -8.18 0.95 -27.49
CA ARG A 143 -9.06 1.56 -26.50
C ARG A 143 -9.51 0.52 -25.49
N VAL A 144 -9.44 0.84 -24.21
CA VAL A 144 -9.83 -0.09 -23.16
C VAL A 144 -11.34 -0.19 -23.05
N GLU A 145 -11.86 -1.41 -23.16
CA GLU A 145 -13.26 -1.73 -22.93
C GLU A 145 -13.41 -2.83 -21.88
N ALA A 146 -14.44 -2.71 -21.05
CA ALA A 146 -14.83 -3.71 -20.06
C ALA A 146 -16.25 -4.22 -20.36
N GLU A 147 -16.48 -5.50 -20.09
CA GLU A 147 -17.79 -6.12 -20.22
C GLU A 147 -18.49 -6.16 -18.86
N ALA A 148 -19.70 -5.62 -18.78
CA ALA A 148 -20.57 -5.75 -17.61
C ALA A 148 -21.99 -6.11 -18.07
N GLY A 149 -22.57 -7.16 -17.50
CA GLY A 149 -23.94 -7.59 -17.83
C GLY A 149 -24.14 -7.94 -19.31
N GLY A 150 -23.12 -8.47 -19.98
CA GLY A 150 -23.16 -8.84 -21.40
C GLY A 150 -23.04 -7.67 -22.39
N THR A 151 -22.71 -6.47 -21.90
CA THR A 151 -22.49 -5.28 -22.75
C THR A 151 -21.06 -4.78 -22.58
N TRP A 152 -20.43 -4.42 -23.71
CA TRP A 152 -19.11 -3.80 -23.72
C TRP A 152 -19.22 -2.28 -23.65
N GLY A 153 -18.42 -1.65 -22.80
CA GLY A 153 -18.35 -0.20 -22.66
C GLY A 153 -16.92 0.30 -22.51
N SER A 154 -16.66 1.55 -22.91
CA SER A 154 -15.35 2.18 -22.72
C SER A 154 -15.19 2.66 -21.29
N LEU A 155 -13.97 2.53 -20.76
CA LEU A 155 -13.61 3.12 -19.48
C LEU A 155 -13.38 4.63 -19.60
N CYS A 156 -13.66 5.38 -18.54
CA CYS A 156 -13.34 6.80 -18.45
C CYS A 156 -11.81 6.97 -18.39
N ALA A 157 -11.29 7.99 -19.08
CA ALA A 157 -9.86 8.32 -19.04
C ALA A 157 -9.46 9.10 -17.77
N THR A 158 -10.42 9.65 -17.03
CA THR A 158 -10.14 10.40 -15.80
C THR A 158 -9.63 9.46 -14.72
N GLY A 159 -8.38 9.67 -14.29
CA GLY A 159 -7.71 8.80 -13.32
C GLY A 159 -7.04 7.57 -13.92
N TRP A 160 -7.12 7.36 -15.24
CA TRP A 160 -6.40 6.29 -15.93
C TRP A 160 -4.92 6.64 -16.06
N ASP A 161 -4.05 5.80 -15.53
CA ASP A 161 -2.61 6.01 -15.54
C ASP A 161 -1.79 4.81 -16.07
N LEU A 162 -0.46 4.93 -16.02
CA LEU A 162 0.45 3.87 -16.45
C LEU A 162 0.31 2.59 -15.60
N PRO A 163 0.17 2.65 -14.27
CA PRO A 163 -0.20 1.50 -13.44
C PRO A 163 -1.46 0.77 -13.93
N ASP A 164 -2.55 1.48 -14.21
CA ASP A 164 -3.79 0.87 -14.72
C ASP A 164 -3.57 0.15 -16.06
N ALA A 165 -2.84 0.80 -16.98
CA ALA A 165 -2.48 0.23 -18.26
C ALA A 165 -1.58 -1.01 -18.13
N HIS A 166 -0.66 -1.02 -17.17
CA HIS A 166 0.20 -2.17 -16.92
C HIS A 166 -0.59 -3.40 -16.44
N VAL A 167 -1.54 -3.21 -15.52
CA VAL A 167 -2.42 -4.30 -15.05
C VAL A 167 -3.22 -4.88 -16.22
N LEU A 168 -3.77 -4.02 -17.07
CA LEU A 168 -4.53 -4.45 -18.24
C LEU A 168 -3.65 -5.19 -19.26
N CYS A 169 -2.47 -4.66 -19.58
CA CYS A 169 -1.52 -5.30 -20.49
C CYS A 169 -1.12 -6.69 -19.98
N HIS A 170 -0.83 -6.84 -18.69
CA HIS A 170 -0.48 -8.12 -18.10
C HIS A 170 -1.67 -9.10 -18.13
N HIS A 171 -2.90 -8.63 -17.84
CA HIS A 171 -4.11 -9.45 -17.92
C HIS A 171 -4.39 -9.96 -19.34
N LEU A 172 -4.11 -9.14 -20.35
CA LEU A 172 -4.30 -9.47 -21.76
C LEU A 172 -3.12 -10.25 -22.39
N GLY A 173 -2.05 -10.53 -21.62
CA GLY A 173 -0.87 -11.25 -22.11
C GLY A 173 0.05 -10.41 -22.99
N CYS A 174 0.04 -9.08 -22.80
CA CYS A 174 0.79 -8.09 -23.57
C CYS A 174 2.06 -7.58 -22.88
N GLY A 175 2.45 -8.18 -21.75
CA GLY A 175 3.65 -7.82 -20.97
C GLY A 175 3.32 -7.39 -19.56
#